data_AF-A0A7K2X1Z3-F1
#
_entry.id   AF-A0A7K2X1Z3-F1
#
_cell.length_a   1.000
_cell.length_b   1.000
_cell.length_c   1.000
_cell.angle_alpha   90.00
_cell.angle_beta   90.00
_cell.angle_gamma   90.00
#
_symmetry.space_group_name_H-M   'P 1'
#
loop_
_entity.id
_entity.type
_entity.pdbx_description
1 polymer ?
#
loop_
_entity_poly.entity_id
_entity_poly.type
_entity_poly.pdbx_seq_one_letter_code
_entity_poly.pdbx_strand_id
1 'polypeptide(L)'
;AMRAATDLLARDAVPADRVRARLAVLDTAGQGLTGLDEMYVHAMEDSEGDTALRAAVQLRLALKYVLADGDPERSRTAAVESAALAASMGDPRTASQALTVQARMERALGSPEAEAVLAQARALELAERPLGIRNAAQILTIRHALFDDRLVEARDELGALLPLVQRRGSVEDAIELFRTLAEIESRIGPCAAALAHAGQSLALTLEAGLSPGPAWYALALAETAGGSF
;
A
#
# COMPACT_ATOMS: atom_id res chain seq x y z
N ALA A 1 21.01 -1.23 4.35
CA ALA A 1 20.36 -2.26 3.54
C ALA A 1 21.19 -2.59 2.29
N MET A 2 21.35 -1.65 1.34
CA MET A 2 22.04 -1.88 0.06
C MET A 2 23.40 -2.60 0.17
N ARG A 3 24.36 -2.13 0.97
CA ARG A 3 25.68 -2.81 1.08
C ARG A 3 25.58 -4.27 1.53
N ALA A 4 24.76 -4.56 2.54
CA ALA A 4 24.58 -5.92 3.03
C ALA A 4 23.90 -6.83 2.00
N ALA A 5 22.96 -6.29 1.22
CA ALA A 5 22.34 -7.01 0.12
C ALA A 5 23.33 -7.24 -1.03
N THR A 6 24.14 -6.23 -1.39
CA THR A 6 25.22 -6.36 -2.39
C THR A 6 26.25 -7.41 -1.95
N ASP A 7 26.64 -7.43 -0.68
CA ASP A 7 27.59 -8.41 -0.14
C ASP A 7 27.00 -9.83 -0.10
N LEU A 8 25.70 -9.98 0.11
CA LEU A 8 25.01 -11.28 0.02
C LEU A 8 24.91 -11.75 -1.44
N LEU A 9 24.60 -10.84 -2.36
CA LEU A 9 24.53 -11.11 -3.80
C LEU A 9 25.91 -11.43 -4.40
N ALA A 10 27.00 -10.96 -3.78
CA ALA A 10 28.37 -11.23 -4.17
C ALA A 10 28.93 -12.58 -3.66
N ARG A 11 28.18 -13.30 -2.82
CA ARG A 11 28.54 -14.65 -2.32
C ARG A 11 27.78 -15.73 -3.11
N ASP A 12 28.24 -16.97 -3.05
CA ASP A 12 27.52 -18.18 -3.54
C ASP A 12 26.25 -18.45 -2.71
N ALA A 13 25.33 -17.49 -2.64
CA ALA A 13 24.02 -17.62 -2.02
C ALA A 13 23.09 -18.41 -2.94
N VAL A 14 22.23 -19.27 -2.38
CA VAL A 14 21.21 -19.99 -3.16
C VAL A 14 20.18 -19.01 -3.76
N PRO A 15 19.54 -19.33 -4.90
CA PRO A 15 18.61 -18.42 -5.59
C PRO A 15 17.55 -17.80 -4.66
N ALA A 16 16.96 -18.61 -3.78
CA ALA A 16 15.95 -18.17 -2.83
C ALA A 16 16.42 -17.04 -1.91
N ASP A 17 17.65 -17.10 -1.42
CA ASP A 17 18.21 -16.07 -0.53
C ASP A 17 18.52 -14.78 -1.31
N ARG A 18 18.94 -14.92 -2.57
CA ARG A 18 19.14 -13.77 -3.46
C ARG A 18 17.82 -13.07 -3.76
N VAL A 19 16.73 -13.80 -4.01
CA VAL A 19 15.39 -13.20 -4.17
C VAL A 19 14.98 -12.45 -2.92
N ARG A 20 15.03 -13.09 -1.74
CA ARG A 20 14.65 -12.45 -0.46
C ARG A 20 15.45 -11.19 -0.19
N ALA A 21 16.76 -11.20 -0.48
CA ALA A 21 17.61 -10.03 -0.32
C ALA A 21 17.22 -8.91 -1.28
N ARG A 22 16.95 -9.22 -2.55
CA ARG A 22 16.47 -8.22 -3.52
C ARG A 22 15.12 -7.64 -3.09
N LEU A 23 14.16 -8.47 -2.70
CA LEU A 23 12.86 -8.01 -2.21
C LEU A 23 13.00 -7.11 -0.98
N ALA A 24 13.89 -7.44 -0.05
CA ALA A 24 14.15 -6.58 1.11
C ALA A 24 14.74 -5.22 0.71
N VAL A 25 15.59 -5.14 -0.32
CA VAL A 25 16.07 -3.85 -0.84
C VAL A 25 14.93 -3.08 -1.50
N LEU A 26 14.15 -3.73 -2.37
CA LEU A 26 13.00 -3.13 -3.05
C LEU A 26 11.99 -2.55 -2.05
N ASP A 27 11.67 -3.30 -0.98
CA ASP A 27 10.74 -2.86 0.07
C ASP A 27 11.24 -1.60 0.81
N THR A 28 12.55 -1.35 0.83
CA THR A 28 13.15 -0.15 1.45
C THR A 28 13.33 1.04 0.50
N ALA A 29 13.17 0.84 -0.81
CA ALA A 29 13.44 1.88 -1.80
C ALA A 29 12.34 2.97 -1.85
N GLY A 30 11.19 2.74 -1.24
CA GLY A 30 10.08 3.70 -1.22
C GLY A 30 9.61 4.07 -2.63
N GLN A 31 9.66 5.35 -2.98
CA GLN A 31 9.31 5.85 -4.32
C GLN A 31 10.49 5.81 -5.32
N GLY A 32 11.69 5.43 -4.89
CA GLY A 32 12.90 5.38 -5.72
C GLY A 32 13.04 4.11 -6.56
N LEU A 33 11.94 3.58 -7.11
CA LEU A 33 11.92 2.28 -7.79
C LEU A 33 12.40 2.32 -9.25
N THR A 34 12.42 3.48 -9.89
CA THR A 34 12.73 3.65 -11.33
C THR A 34 14.12 3.13 -11.72
N GLY A 35 15.08 3.11 -10.79
CA GLY A 35 16.45 2.63 -11.03
C GLY A 35 16.68 1.15 -10.73
N LEU A 36 15.64 0.38 -10.43
CA LEU A 36 15.76 -0.98 -9.89
C LEU A 36 15.29 -2.08 -10.86
N ASP A 37 15.10 -1.75 -12.14
CA ASP A 37 14.58 -2.69 -13.15
C ASP A 37 15.41 -3.97 -13.28
N GLU A 38 16.74 -3.88 -13.26
CA GLU A 38 17.63 -5.06 -13.28
C GLU A 38 17.44 -5.94 -12.04
N MET A 39 17.17 -5.34 -10.88
CA MET A 39 16.86 -6.08 -9.65
C MET A 39 15.53 -6.82 -9.76
N TYR A 40 14.54 -6.17 -10.41
CA TYR A 40 13.37 -6.74 -11.08
C TYR A 40 13.65 -8.08 -11.76
N VAL A 41 14.41 -7.99 -12.85
CA VAL A 41 14.70 -9.10 -13.75
C VAL A 41 15.38 -10.23 -12.99
N HIS A 42 16.42 -9.93 -12.22
CA HIS A 42 17.14 -10.97 -11.49
C HIS A 42 16.36 -11.62 -10.35
N ALA A 43 15.50 -10.87 -9.65
CA ALA A 43 14.59 -11.48 -8.68
C ALA A 43 13.62 -12.44 -9.36
N MET A 44 13.21 -12.11 -10.59
CA MET A 44 12.31 -12.93 -11.37
C MET A 44 12.98 -14.22 -11.86
N GLU A 45 14.19 -14.13 -12.40
CA GLU A 45 15.02 -15.27 -12.81
C GLU A 45 15.32 -16.20 -11.63
N ASP A 46 15.79 -15.64 -10.51
CA ASP A 46 16.14 -16.43 -9.32
C ASP A 46 14.91 -17.04 -8.60
N SER A 47 13.69 -16.60 -8.95
CA SER A 47 12.45 -17.19 -8.45
C SER A 47 11.96 -18.41 -9.26
N GLU A 48 12.63 -18.74 -10.36
CA GLU A 48 12.26 -19.88 -11.20
C GLU A 48 12.27 -21.19 -10.39
N GLY A 49 11.17 -21.95 -10.47
CA GLY A 49 10.97 -23.18 -9.71
C GLY A 49 10.48 -22.99 -8.27
N ASP A 50 10.37 -21.76 -7.76
CA ASP A 50 9.79 -21.45 -6.44
C ASP A 50 8.54 -20.57 -6.58
N THR A 51 7.37 -21.19 -6.52
CA THR A 51 6.07 -20.53 -6.67
C THR A 51 5.83 -19.43 -5.63
N ALA A 52 6.36 -19.59 -4.41
CA ALA A 52 6.17 -18.61 -3.32
C ALA A 52 6.98 -17.36 -3.57
N LEU A 53 8.24 -17.54 -3.98
CA LEU A 53 9.09 -16.42 -4.37
C LEU A 53 8.56 -15.72 -5.62
N ARG A 54 8.07 -16.48 -6.61
CA ARG A 54 7.46 -15.92 -7.82
C ARG A 54 6.25 -15.05 -7.47
N ALA A 55 5.37 -15.52 -6.58
CA ALA A 55 4.21 -14.74 -6.11
C ALA A 55 4.64 -13.43 -5.42
N ALA A 56 5.68 -13.49 -4.59
CA ALA A 56 6.22 -12.32 -3.88
C ALA A 56 6.84 -11.29 -4.84
N VAL A 57 7.59 -11.74 -5.86
CA VAL A 57 8.18 -10.88 -6.89
C VAL A 57 7.08 -10.21 -7.71
N GLN A 58 6.05 -10.95 -8.12
CA GLN A 58 4.92 -10.39 -8.86
C GLN A 58 4.16 -9.31 -8.08
N LEU A 59 3.96 -9.52 -6.77
CA LEU A 59 3.35 -8.50 -5.91
C LEU A 59 4.17 -7.20 -5.88
N ARG A 60 5.51 -7.29 -5.78
CA ARG A 60 6.37 -6.11 -5.80
C ARG A 60 6.40 -5.44 -7.19
N LEU A 61 6.35 -6.22 -8.27
CA LEU A 61 6.22 -5.67 -9.63
C LEU A 61 4.92 -4.91 -9.81
N ALA A 62 3.81 -5.43 -9.30
CA ALA A 62 2.53 -4.74 -9.35
C ALA A 62 2.62 -3.34 -8.70
N LEU A 63 3.23 -3.27 -7.50
CA LEU A 63 3.47 -2.00 -6.82
C LEU A 63 4.42 -1.06 -7.61
N LYS A 64 5.48 -1.61 -8.22
CA LYS A 64 6.42 -0.83 -9.05
C LYS A 64 5.72 -0.20 -10.24
N TYR A 65 4.89 -0.97 -10.95
CA TYR A 65 4.21 -0.50 -12.15
C TYR A 65 3.30 0.69 -11.85
N VAL A 66 2.62 0.73 -10.71
CA VAL A 66 1.81 1.89 -10.34
C VAL A 66 2.65 3.05 -9.76
N LEU A 67 3.65 2.77 -8.92
CA LEU A 67 4.38 3.83 -8.20
C LEU A 67 5.45 4.52 -9.04
N ALA A 68 6.13 3.80 -9.93
CA ALA A 68 7.24 4.32 -10.72
C ALA A 68 6.92 4.47 -12.21
N ASP A 69 6.13 3.54 -12.78
CA ASP A 69 5.91 3.52 -14.23
C ASP A 69 4.59 4.20 -14.64
N GLY A 70 3.66 4.37 -13.69
CA GLY A 70 2.32 4.90 -13.99
C GLY A 70 1.49 3.98 -14.89
N ASP A 71 1.71 2.66 -14.82
CA ASP A 71 1.08 1.66 -15.69
C ASP A 71 0.08 0.78 -14.91
N PRO A 72 -1.21 1.16 -14.84
CA PRO A 72 -2.22 0.42 -14.09
C PRO A 72 -2.55 -0.95 -14.71
N GLU A 73 -2.40 -1.12 -16.03
CA GLU A 73 -2.68 -2.39 -16.71
C GLU A 73 -1.61 -3.44 -16.36
N ARG A 74 -0.33 -3.08 -16.46
CA ARG A 74 0.76 -3.98 -16.03
C ARG A 74 0.69 -4.28 -14.54
N SER A 75 0.36 -3.28 -13.72
CA SER A 75 0.12 -3.47 -12.29
C SER A 75 -0.98 -4.50 -12.04
N ARG A 76 -2.12 -4.37 -12.73
CA ARG A 76 -3.24 -5.31 -12.65
C ARG A 76 -2.81 -6.72 -13.04
N THR A 77 -2.14 -6.90 -14.18
CA THR A 77 -1.69 -8.22 -14.64
C THR A 77 -0.77 -8.89 -13.62
N ALA A 78 0.22 -8.17 -13.09
CA ALA A 78 1.14 -8.71 -12.09
C ALA A 78 0.42 -9.05 -10.76
N ALA A 79 -0.55 -8.23 -10.35
CA ALA A 79 -1.37 -8.50 -9.16
C ALA A 79 -2.23 -9.76 -9.32
N VAL A 80 -2.85 -9.95 -10.49
CA VAL A 80 -3.63 -11.17 -10.80
C VAL A 80 -2.73 -12.41 -10.76
N GLU A 81 -1.55 -12.35 -11.38
CA GLU A 81 -0.59 -13.47 -11.36
C GLU A 81 -0.13 -13.78 -9.93
N SER A 82 0.22 -12.77 -9.15
CA SER A 82 0.61 -12.94 -7.74
C SER A 82 -0.51 -13.58 -6.91
N ALA A 83 -1.75 -13.11 -7.05
CA ALA A 83 -2.90 -13.66 -6.34
C ALA A 83 -3.15 -15.13 -6.69
N ALA A 84 -3.08 -15.48 -7.98
CA ALA A 84 -3.25 -16.86 -8.43
C ALA A 84 -2.15 -17.80 -7.89
N LEU A 85 -0.89 -17.37 -7.93
CA LEU A 85 0.24 -18.14 -7.39
C LEU A 85 0.11 -18.32 -5.87
N ALA A 86 -0.18 -17.25 -5.13
CA ALA A 86 -0.36 -17.30 -3.68
C ALA A 86 -1.52 -18.23 -3.28
N ALA A 87 -2.66 -18.12 -3.98
CA ALA A 87 -3.81 -18.99 -3.75
C ALA A 87 -3.48 -20.47 -3.99
N SER A 88 -2.70 -20.79 -5.04
CA SER A 88 -2.33 -22.17 -5.36
C SER A 88 -1.51 -22.87 -4.27
N MET A 89 -0.84 -22.09 -3.40
CA MET A 89 -0.04 -22.59 -2.29
C MET A 89 -0.72 -22.44 -0.93
N GLY A 90 -1.94 -21.88 -0.89
CA GLY A 90 -2.62 -21.58 0.37
C GLY A 90 -1.95 -20.47 1.18
N ASP A 91 -1.43 -19.43 0.52
CA ASP A 91 -0.93 -18.21 1.17
C ASP A 91 -1.99 -17.10 1.13
N PRO A 92 -2.92 -17.04 2.12
CA PRO A 92 -3.99 -16.05 2.14
C PRO A 92 -3.48 -14.62 2.32
N ARG A 93 -2.30 -14.43 2.91
CA ARG A 93 -1.73 -13.11 3.17
C ARG A 93 -1.27 -12.46 1.87
N THR A 94 -0.44 -13.16 1.10
CA THR A 94 0.02 -12.65 -0.19
C THR A 94 -1.15 -12.52 -1.16
N ALA A 95 -2.09 -13.48 -1.15
CA ALA A 95 -3.29 -13.40 -1.98
C ALA A 95 -4.14 -12.15 -1.64
N SER A 96 -4.38 -11.86 -0.34
CA SER A 96 -5.11 -10.66 0.08
C SER A 96 -4.41 -9.37 -0.36
N GLN A 97 -3.09 -9.28 -0.22
CA GLN A 97 -2.30 -8.12 -0.65
C GLN A 97 -2.37 -7.93 -2.17
N ALA A 98 -2.21 -9.01 -2.94
CA ALA A 98 -2.28 -8.98 -4.39
C ALA A 98 -3.68 -8.59 -4.89
N LEU A 99 -4.74 -9.15 -4.31
CA LEU A 99 -6.12 -8.77 -4.61
C LEU A 99 -6.41 -7.31 -4.23
N THR A 100 -5.81 -6.79 -3.16
CA THR A 100 -5.93 -5.37 -2.79
C THR A 100 -5.30 -4.46 -3.86
N VAL A 101 -4.13 -4.83 -4.39
CA VAL A 101 -3.51 -4.10 -5.51
C VAL A 101 -4.36 -4.22 -6.78
N GLN A 102 -4.86 -5.43 -7.08
CA GLN A 102 -5.75 -5.65 -8.22
C GLN A 102 -7.00 -4.77 -8.11
N ALA A 103 -7.73 -4.80 -7.00
CA ALA A 103 -8.95 -4.00 -6.79
C ALA A 103 -8.70 -2.49 -7.02
N ARG A 104 -7.56 -1.98 -6.55
CA ARG A 104 -7.16 -0.59 -6.80
C ARG A 104 -7.01 -0.30 -8.30
N MET A 105 -6.40 -1.22 -9.05
CA MET A 105 -6.21 -1.06 -10.49
C MET A 105 -7.51 -1.26 -11.27
N GLU A 106 -8.33 -2.24 -10.90
CA GLU A 106 -9.68 -2.40 -11.46
C GLU A 106 -10.47 -1.09 -11.32
N ARG A 107 -10.42 -0.44 -10.15
CA ARG A 107 -11.09 0.86 -9.96
C ARG A 107 -10.47 1.97 -10.83
N ALA A 108 -9.14 2.07 -10.87
CA ALA A 108 -8.44 3.06 -11.69
C ALA A 108 -8.75 2.91 -13.19
N LEU A 109 -8.98 1.68 -13.64
CA LEU A 109 -9.34 1.33 -15.03
C LEU A 109 -10.86 1.40 -15.29
N GLY A 110 -11.67 1.77 -14.30
CA GLY A 110 -13.14 1.85 -14.43
C GLY A 110 -13.83 0.50 -14.58
N SER A 111 -13.20 -0.58 -14.13
CA SER A 111 -13.73 -1.94 -14.20
C SER A 111 -14.85 -2.17 -13.20
N PRO A 112 -15.97 -2.83 -13.60
CA PRO A 112 -17.06 -3.17 -12.69
C PRO A 112 -16.66 -4.22 -11.63
N GLU A 113 -15.54 -4.92 -11.83
CA GLU A 113 -15.07 -5.98 -10.92
C GLU A 113 -14.39 -5.45 -9.66
N ALA A 114 -14.09 -4.15 -9.59
CA ALA A 114 -13.28 -3.55 -8.52
C ALA A 114 -13.81 -3.88 -7.12
N GLU A 115 -15.12 -3.75 -6.90
CA GLU A 115 -15.74 -4.02 -5.60
C GLU A 115 -15.77 -5.53 -5.27
N ALA A 116 -15.98 -6.39 -6.26
CA ALA A 116 -15.99 -7.83 -6.07
C ALA A 116 -14.60 -8.35 -5.69
N VAL A 117 -13.54 -7.85 -6.34
CA VAL A 117 -12.15 -8.18 -6.02
C VAL A 117 -11.77 -7.64 -4.63
N LEU A 118 -12.20 -6.42 -4.29
CA LEU A 118 -11.94 -5.84 -2.97
C LEU A 118 -12.61 -6.64 -1.84
N ALA A 119 -13.84 -7.09 -2.05
CA ALA A 119 -14.56 -7.93 -1.09
C ALA A 119 -13.81 -9.26 -0.84
N GLN A 120 -13.25 -9.87 -1.89
CA GLN A 120 -12.43 -11.08 -1.75
C GLN A 120 -11.15 -10.80 -0.95
N ALA A 121 -10.45 -9.70 -1.25
CA ALA A 121 -9.26 -9.28 -0.50
C ALA A 121 -9.56 -9.10 0.99
N ARG A 122 -10.70 -8.46 1.30
CA ARG A 122 -11.17 -8.18 2.66
C ARG A 122 -11.54 -9.45 3.42
N ALA A 123 -12.15 -10.43 2.76
CA ALA A 123 -12.47 -11.72 3.37
C ALA A 123 -11.20 -12.47 3.82
N LEU A 124 -10.16 -12.50 2.98
CA LEU A 124 -8.88 -13.10 3.34
C LEU A 124 -8.16 -12.35 4.46
N GLU A 125 -8.20 -11.02 4.41
CA GLU A 125 -7.59 -10.16 5.43
C GLU A 125 -8.16 -10.41 6.83
N LEU A 126 -9.49 -10.52 6.94
CA LEU A 126 -10.17 -10.75 8.22
C LEU A 126 -9.77 -12.09 8.84
N ALA A 127 -9.51 -13.12 8.01
CA ALA A 127 -9.01 -14.40 8.48
C ALA A 127 -7.57 -14.28 9.03
N GLU A 128 -6.71 -13.55 8.33
CA GLU A 128 -5.28 -13.39 8.66
C GLU A 128 -5.01 -12.43 9.83
N ARG A 129 -5.88 -11.45 10.07
CA ARG A 129 -5.71 -10.40 11.10
C ARG A 129 -4.33 -9.72 11.03
N PRO A 130 -4.03 -8.98 9.94
CA PRO A 130 -2.72 -8.33 9.77
C PRO A 130 -2.46 -7.27 10.85
N LEU A 131 -1.18 -7.04 11.13
CA LEU A 131 -0.74 -6.08 12.15
C LEU A 131 -0.82 -4.61 11.70
N GLY A 132 -0.77 -4.35 10.39
CA GLY A 132 -0.79 -3.01 9.81
C GLY A 132 -1.97 -2.82 8.85
N ILE A 133 -2.34 -1.56 8.61
CA ILE A 133 -3.52 -1.19 7.83
C ILE A 133 -3.20 -0.43 6.55
N ARG A 134 -2.00 0.17 6.41
CA ARG A 134 -1.69 1.08 5.29
C ARG A 134 -1.88 0.46 3.89
N ASN A 135 -1.62 -0.84 3.77
CA ASN A 135 -1.78 -1.59 2.51
C ASN A 135 -2.87 -2.65 2.61
N ALA A 136 -3.72 -2.57 3.64
CA ALA A 136 -4.82 -3.49 3.89
C ALA A 136 -5.98 -3.27 2.91
N ALA A 137 -6.76 -4.32 2.68
CA ALA A 137 -8.05 -4.23 1.99
C ALA A 137 -8.98 -3.26 2.73
N GLN A 138 -8.96 -3.24 4.08
CA GLN A 138 -9.78 -2.33 4.88
C GLN A 138 -9.60 -0.85 4.53
N ILE A 139 -8.36 -0.38 4.45
CA ILE A 139 -8.13 1.05 4.16
C ILE A 139 -8.53 1.37 2.73
N LEU A 140 -8.40 0.41 1.80
CA LEU A 140 -8.85 0.59 0.42
C LEU A 140 -10.39 0.64 0.33
N THR A 141 -11.12 -0.15 1.11
CA THR A 141 -12.58 -0.07 1.25
C THR A 141 -13.02 1.32 1.70
N ILE A 142 -12.36 1.86 2.73
CA ILE A 142 -12.62 3.22 3.24
C ILE A 142 -12.32 4.27 2.14
N ARG A 143 -11.22 4.12 1.40
CA ARG A 143 -10.89 5.03 0.30
C ARG A 143 -11.89 4.94 -0.85
N HIS A 144 -12.42 3.76 -1.18
CA HIS A 144 -13.51 3.63 -2.15
C HIS A 144 -14.76 4.37 -1.66
N ALA A 145 -15.14 4.22 -0.39
CA ALA A 145 -16.24 5.00 0.20
C ALA A 145 -16.00 6.52 0.11
N LEU A 146 -14.78 7.00 0.39
CA LEU A 146 -14.40 8.40 0.17
C LEU A 146 -14.54 8.83 -1.31
N PHE A 147 -14.11 8.00 -2.25
CA PHE A 147 -14.22 8.30 -3.68
C PHE A 147 -15.67 8.26 -4.20
N ASP A 148 -16.53 7.46 -3.57
CA ASP A 148 -17.97 7.37 -3.86
C ASP A 148 -18.82 8.39 -3.08
N ASP A 149 -18.17 9.35 -2.42
CA ASP A 149 -18.82 10.39 -1.60
C ASP A 149 -19.66 9.84 -0.42
N ARG A 150 -19.38 8.59 0.00
CA ARG A 150 -19.95 7.96 1.21
C ARG A 150 -19.14 8.39 2.44
N LEU A 151 -19.06 9.71 2.65
CA LEU A 151 -18.10 10.32 3.57
C LEU A 151 -18.34 9.99 5.05
N VAL A 152 -19.62 9.91 5.47
CA VAL A 152 -19.97 9.56 6.85
C VAL A 152 -19.57 8.13 7.18
N GLU A 153 -19.86 7.19 6.27
CA GLU A 153 -19.45 5.78 6.39
C GLU A 153 -17.93 5.68 6.50
N ALA A 154 -17.19 6.33 5.59
CA ALA A 154 -15.73 6.32 5.60
C ALA A 154 -15.15 6.90 6.91
N ARG A 155 -15.74 7.99 7.43
CA ARG A 155 -15.30 8.60 8.69
C ARG A 155 -15.53 7.68 9.87
N ASP A 156 -16.71 7.06 9.95
CA ASP A 156 -17.07 6.19 11.08
C ASP A 156 -16.18 4.94 11.10
N GLU A 157 -15.86 4.36 9.94
CA GLU A 157 -14.91 3.26 9.83
C GLU A 157 -13.48 3.65 10.27
N LEU A 158 -12.97 4.81 9.86
CA LEU A 158 -11.67 5.30 10.32
C LEU A 158 -11.67 5.57 11.83
N GLY A 159 -12.75 6.15 12.36
CA GLY A 159 -12.92 6.39 13.79
C GLY A 159 -12.85 5.10 14.61
N ALA A 160 -13.39 4.00 14.09
CA ALA A 160 -13.30 2.68 14.73
C ALA A 160 -11.87 2.11 14.71
N LEU A 161 -11.08 2.41 13.67
CA LEU A 161 -9.70 1.95 13.53
C LEU A 161 -8.69 2.76 14.34
N LEU A 162 -8.94 4.05 14.52
CA LEU A 162 -7.98 4.99 15.09
C LEU A 162 -7.44 4.57 16.48
N PRO A 163 -8.27 4.12 17.45
CA PRO A 163 -7.76 3.68 18.75
C PRO A 163 -6.85 2.45 18.67
N LEU A 164 -7.08 1.56 17.69
CA LEU A 164 -6.24 0.39 17.50
C LEU A 164 -4.87 0.80 16.94
N VAL A 165 -4.86 1.64 15.91
CA VAL A 165 -3.63 2.13 15.27
C VAL A 165 -2.81 2.99 16.22
N GLN A 166 -3.43 3.87 17.00
CA GLN A 166 -2.71 4.67 18.00
C GLN A 166 -2.05 3.81 19.09
N ARG A 167 -2.62 2.66 19.43
CA ARG A 167 -2.07 1.77 20.47
C ARG A 167 -1.04 0.78 19.95
N ARG A 168 -1.17 0.33 18.71
CA ARG A 168 -0.44 -0.84 18.18
C ARG A 168 0.03 -0.72 16.75
N GLY A 169 -0.46 0.27 16.01
CA GLY A 169 -0.10 0.47 14.61
C GLY A 169 1.29 1.06 14.46
N SER A 170 1.82 0.96 13.25
CA SER A 170 3.06 1.66 12.88
C SER A 170 2.81 3.17 12.74
N VAL A 171 3.89 3.96 12.74
CA VAL A 171 3.82 5.40 12.42
C VAL A 171 3.20 5.62 11.04
N GLU A 172 3.49 4.75 10.08
CA GLU A 172 2.93 4.81 8.73
C GLU A 172 1.43 4.54 8.68
N ASP A 173 0.91 3.66 9.54
CA ASP A 173 -0.52 3.42 9.68
C ASP A 173 -1.23 4.65 10.25
N ALA A 174 -0.61 5.31 11.25
CA ALA A 174 -1.15 6.54 11.83
C ALA A 174 -1.17 7.68 10.80
N ILE A 175 -0.08 7.87 10.04
CA ILE A 175 -0.01 8.85 8.94
C ILE A 175 -1.15 8.61 7.95
N GLU A 176 -1.39 7.36 7.57
CA GLU A 176 -2.44 6.99 6.62
C GLU A 176 -3.85 7.31 7.13
N LEU A 177 -4.15 7.02 8.40
CA LEU A 177 -5.45 7.36 9.00
C LEU A 177 -5.65 8.87 9.07
N PHE A 178 -4.67 9.61 9.59
CA PHE A 178 -4.80 11.05 9.77
C PHE A 178 -4.93 11.78 8.44
N ARG A 179 -4.18 11.37 7.41
CA ARG A 179 -4.31 11.91 6.06
C ARG A 179 -5.71 11.68 5.50
N THR A 180 -6.23 10.45 5.63
CA THR A 180 -7.55 10.10 5.08
C THR A 180 -8.68 10.78 5.86
N LEU A 181 -8.58 10.90 7.19
CA LEU A 181 -9.50 11.68 8.02
C LEU A 181 -9.53 13.15 7.59
N ALA A 182 -8.36 13.77 7.38
CA ALA A 182 -8.28 15.16 6.93
C ALA A 182 -8.99 15.36 5.58
N GLU A 183 -8.83 14.45 4.63
CA GLU A 183 -9.51 14.51 3.33
C GLU A 183 -11.03 14.39 3.47
N ILE A 184 -11.52 13.48 4.31
CA ILE A 184 -12.95 13.29 4.56
C ILE A 184 -13.55 14.50 5.28
N GLU A 185 -12.91 14.97 6.35
CA GLU A 185 -13.41 16.07 7.18
C GLU A 185 -13.37 17.41 6.44
N SER A 186 -12.42 17.61 5.53
CA SER A 186 -12.40 18.77 4.63
C SER A 186 -13.64 18.83 3.73
N ARG A 187 -14.22 17.67 3.37
CA ARG A 187 -15.41 17.59 2.51
C ARG A 187 -16.72 17.62 3.31
N ILE A 188 -16.76 17.03 4.50
CA ILE A 188 -17.95 17.04 5.37
C ILE A 188 -18.15 18.42 6.05
N GLY A 189 -17.08 19.19 6.27
CA GLY A 189 -17.14 20.51 6.91
C GLY A 189 -16.58 20.67 8.34
N PRO A 190 -16.15 19.63 9.09
CA PRO A 190 -15.38 19.79 10.33
C PRO A 190 -13.95 20.34 10.10
N CYS A 191 -13.82 21.52 9.51
CA CYS A 191 -12.53 21.99 8.99
C CYS A 191 -11.44 22.16 10.05
N ALA A 192 -11.81 22.47 11.30
CA ALA A 192 -10.85 22.51 12.42
C ALA A 192 -10.25 21.13 12.73
N ALA A 193 -11.06 20.06 12.65
CA ALA A 193 -10.57 18.69 12.80
C ALA A 193 -9.71 18.28 11.60
N ALA A 194 -10.11 18.67 10.40
CA ALA A 194 -9.34 18.41 9.17
C ALA A 194 -7.93 19.00 9.25
N LEU A 195 -7.80 20.26 9.69
CA LEU A 195 -6.50 20.93 9.89
C LEU A 195 -5.66 20.22 10.97
N ALA A 196 -6.28 19.82 12.09
CA ALA A 196 -5.58 19.12 13.15
C ALA A 196 -5.02 17.78 12.68
N HIS A 197 -5.84 16.96 12.00
CA HIS A 197 -5.41 15.67 11.47
C HIS A 197 -4.36 15.82 10.35
N ALA A 198 -4.52 16.79 9.45
CA ALA A 198 -3.51 17.05 8.43
C ALA A 198 -2.15 17.46 9.04
N GLY A 199 -2.18 18.32 10.06
CA GLY A 199 -0.99 18.72 10.81
C GLY A 199 -0.31 17.54 11.51
N GLN A 200 -1.09 16.66 12.13
CA GLN A 200 -0.58 15.42 12.75
C GLN A 200 0.06 14.48 11.72
N SER A 201 -0.58 14.29 10.56
CA SER A 201 -0.04 13.49 9.47
C SER A 201 1.30 14.04 8.99
N LEU A 202 1.41 15.37 8.82
CA LEU A 202 2.65 16.02 8.41
C LEU A 202 3.76 15.89 9.46
N ALA A 203 3.45 16.15 10.72
CA ALA A 203 4.43 16.05 11.81
C ALA A 203 5.04 14.64 11.89
N LEU A 204 4.19 13.61 11.87
CA LEU A 204 4.64 12.20 11.87
C LEU A 204 5.45 11.84 10.62
N THR A 205 5.04 12.35 9.46
CA THR A 205 5.75 12.12 8.19
C THR A 205 7.17 12.68 8.24
N LEU A 206 7.34 13.90 8.76
CA LEU A 206 8.64 14.55 8.91
C LEU A 206 9.51 13.85 9.97
N GLU A 207 8.93 13.48 11.11
CA GLU A 207 9.63 12.75 12.17
C GLU A 207 10.16 11.40 11.67
N ALA A 208 9.36 10.70 10.86
CA ALA A 208 9.75 9.42 10.27
C ALA A 208 10.75 9.53 9.10
N GLY A 209 11.12 10.75 8.68
CA GLY A 209 12.00 10.98 7.53
C GLY A 209 11.42 10.50 6.20
N LEU A 210 10.08 10.43 6.10
CA LEU A 210 9.37 10.00 4.90
C LEU A 210 9.17 11.17 3.94
N SER A 211 8.88 10.87 2.67
CA SER A 211 8.56 11.91 1.69
C SER A 211 7.31 12.70 2.13
N PRO A 212 7.39 14.04 2.24
CA PRO A 212 6.30 14.84 2.76
C PRO A 212 5.16 15.07 1.77
N GLY A 213 5.31 14.68 0.50
CA GLY A 213 4.36 14.98 -0.58
C GLY A 213 2.90 14.66 -0.25
N PRO A 214 2.55 13.42 0.16
CA PRO A 214 1.17 13.09 0.52
C PRO A 214 0.62 13.89 1.71
N ALA A 215 1.46 14.21 2.70
CA ALA A 215 1.04 14.99 3.87
C ALA A 215 0.87 16.47 3.53
N TRP A 216 1.72 17.03 2.67
CA TRP A 216 1.54 18.39 2.13
C TRP A 216 0.27 18.52 1.31
N TYR A 217 -0.06 17.53 0.48
CA TYR A 217 -1.32 17.51 -0.24
C TYR A 217 -2.53 17.58 0.70
N ALA A 218 -2.57 16.73 1.73
CA ALA A 218 -3.67 16.72 2.68
C ALA A 218 -3.75 18.01 3.51
N LEU A 219 -2.62 18.59 3.90
CA LEU A 219 -2.60 19.89 4.57
C LEU A 219 -3.11 21.00 3.66
N ALA A 220 -2.66 21.05 2.41
CA ALA A 220 -3.14 22.03 1.45
C ALA A 220 -4.67 21.92 1.24
N LEU A 221 -5.19 20.69 1.16
CA LEU A 221 -6.63 20.45 1.07
C LEU A 221 -7.37 20.97 2.32
N ALA A 222 -6.88 20.66 3.52
CA ALA A 222 -7.50 21.13 4.77
C ALA A 222 -7.46 22.67 4.89
N GLU A 223 -6.36 23.31 4.50
CA GLU A 223 -6.24 24.77 4.44
C GLU A 223 -7.22 25.40 3.44
N THR A 224 -7.51 24.74 2.31
CA THR A 224 -8.54 25.25 1.38
C THR A 224 -9.95 25.19 1.95
N ALA A 225 -10.22 24.29 2.90
CA ALA A 225 -11.53 24.11 3.51
C ALA A 225 -11.75 24.96 4.77
N GLY A 226 -10.71 25.20 5.58
CA GLY A 226 -10.83 25.92 6.86
C GLY A 226 -9.64 26.78 7.25
N GLY A 227 -8.68 26.97 6.35
CA GLY A 227 -7.52 27.82 6.54
C GLY A 227 -7.89 29.30 6.59
N SER A 228 -6.94 30.11 7.06
CA SER A 228 -7.14 31.55 7.25
C SER A 228 -6.35 32.45 6.28
N PHE A 229 -5.52 31.86 5.40
CA PHE A 229 -4.65 32.48 4.38
C PHE A 229 -4.10 33.89 4.70
#